data_AF-A0A6G0X445-F1
#
_entry.id   AF-A0A6G0X445-F1
#
_cell.length_a   1.000
_cell.length_b   1.000
_cell.length_c   1.000
_cell.angle_alpha   90.00
_cell.angle_beta   90.00
_cell.angle_gamma   90.00
#
_symmetry.space_group_name_H-M   'P 1'
#
loop_
_entity.id
_entity.type
_entity.pdbx_description
1 polymer ?
#
loop_
_entity_poly.entity_id
_entity_poly.type
_entity_poly.pdbx_seq_one_letter_code
_entity_poly.pdbx_strand_id
1 'polypeptide(L)'
;MDVLQEQIASCQRTLETSTEWKVQVQELVDLHAVLEELDDAAELESMAVVVDSLVPLTDRINALIPSIRSEVVKKTCAVIAGFATICGAAFVPFADQVLFSILNTAKIHTQVFWQAGEDCMAIISSRSRYSLEKLLDYFDDVRADEVRLLIEKQLPIIMQNWSKEELDPYYDRLKSHLQKALNDKNDQVRVKARQAFCNFCNIWEEHLDDLVHLPSLRLRTAISQEYPSARITQVLVNKFGAPGSGSKRTPLRLSRASPASTPPPSQPSSTYEQISFEAPLAPPVFSTPTRRIAAVAAEPGPVDPPLPKQPEVVAPFKIHSHETSAVAAKPAPTESPAQQETEAVTPVDPPAHNAPKELTSEAATKPSLGYSILDSLLSFLTGVSILVLLYTVVGAIYTAVALQRSGGIMDELRQLDASISHTFSELKAKEAAMDRVMSELLESMDAQRIEAHGALQTLRQSSAKWNKSMRDDMEAFREEFLAQLRPLD
;
A
#
# COMPACT_ATOMS: atom_id res chain seq x y z
N MET A 1 30.84 22.01 14.78
CA MET A 1 31.49 21.69 13.48
C MET A 1 32.70 20.78 13.57
N ASP A 2 33.77 21.10 14.30
CA ASP A 2 34.99 20.26 14.38
C ASP A 2 34.68 18.78 14.70
N VAL A 3 33.78 18.55 15.66
CA VAL A 3 33.29 17.21 16.06
C VAL A 3 32.67 16.45 14.87
N LEU A 4 31.89 17.13 14.02
CA LEU A 4 31.30 16.53 12.81
C LEU A 4 32.37 16.17 11.78
N GLN A 5 33.36 17.02 11.58
CA GLN A 5 34.47 16.74 10.64
C GLN A 5 35.33 15.57 11.12
N GLU A 6 35.61 15.49 12.43
CA GLU A 6 36.30 14.34 13.03
C GLU A 6 35.49 13.06 12.86
N GLN A 7 34.17 13.10 13.10
CA GLN A 7 33.30 11.93 12.93
C GLN A 7 33.14 11.52 11.46
N ILE A 8 33.09 12.46 10.51
CA ILE A 8 33.12 12.16 9.07
C ILE A 8 34.44 11.50 8.67
N ALA A 9 35.58 12.00 9.17
CA ALA A 9 36.89 11.41 8.89
C ALA A 9 37.07 10.02 9.53
N SER A 10 36.48 9.79 10.72
CA SER A 10 36.37 8.47 11.33
C SER A 10 35.52 7.53 10.46
N CYS A 11 34.33 7.98 10.07
CA CYS A 11 33.41 7.25 9.20
C CYS A 11 34.07 6.84 7.87
N GLN A 12 34.70 7.79 7.17
CA GLN A 12 35.41 7.49 5.92
C GLN A 12 36.49 6.42 6.12
N ARG A 13 37.34 6.56 7.15
CA ARG A 13 38.42 5.62 7.45
C ARG A 13 37.88 4.23 7.78
N THR A 14 36.82 4.13 8.58
CA THR A 14 36.19 2.85 8.93
C THR A 14 35.54 2.19 7.71
N LEU A 15 34.84 2.96 6.87
CA LEU A 15 34.25 2.46 5.62
C LEU A 15 35.31 2.00 4.60
N GLU A 16 36.48 2.62 4.57
CA GLU A 16 37.61 2.23 3.71
C GLU A 16 38.41 1.03 4.21
N THR A 17 38.65 0.92 5.51
CA THR A 17 39.61 -0.04 6.08
C THR A 17 38.99 -1.26 6.75
N SER A 18 37.75 -1.16 7.26
CA SER A 18 37.08 -2.29 7.91
C SER A 18 36.49 -3.25 6.89
N THR A 19 36.72 -4.55 7.08
CA THR A 19 36.01 -5.63 6.37
C THR A 19 34.77 -6.10 7.12
N GLU A 20 34.58 -5.68 8.37
CA GLU A 20 33.45 -6.09 9.20
C GLU A 20 32.30 -5.09 9.05
N TRP A 21 31.26 -5.52 8.34
CA TRP A 21 30.07 -4.73 8.03
C TRP A 21 29.37 -4.14 9.26
N LYS A 22 29.43 -4.81 10.42
CA LYS A 22 28.83 -4.29 11.66
C LYS A 22 29.49 -2.99 12.10
N VAL A 23 30.82 -2.91 11.99
CA VAL A 23 31.59 -1.71 12.35
C VAL A 23 31.31 -0.59 11.35
N GLN A 24 31.31 -0.92 10.05
CA GLN A 24 30.96 0.03 8.98
C GLN A 24 29.56 0.65 9.17
N VAL A 25 28.56 -0.17 9.50
CA VAL A 25 27.18 0.28 9.71
C VAL A 25 27.02 1.01 11.03
N GLN A 26 27.70 0.61 12.10
CA GLN A 26 27.65 1.30 13.39
C GLN A 26 28.22 2.71 13.27
N GLU A 27 29.40 2.87 12.67
CA GLU A 27 30.04 4.17 12.47
C GLU A 27 29.20 5.14 11.61
N LEU A 28 28.44 4.61 10.65
CA LEU A 28 27.49 5.39 9.85
C LEU A 28 26.25 5.82 10.67
N VAL A 29 25.79 4.99 11.62
CA VAL A 29 24.73 5.34 12.58
C VAL A 29 25.24 6.37 13.61
N ASP A 30 26.48 6.22 14.08
CA ASP A 30 27.09 7.16 15.03
C ASP A 30 27.31 8.53 14.38
N LEU A 31 27.73 8.59 13.11
CA LEU A 31 27.78 9.83 12.33
C LEU A 31 26.39 10.48 12.19
N HIS A 32 25.33 9.69 12.01
CA HIS A 32 23.96 10.22 11.98
C HIS A 32 23.55 10.83 13.34
N ALA A 33 23.83 10.13 14.45
CA ALA A 33 23.50 10.62 15.79
C ALA A 33 24.23 11.93 16.12
N VAL A 34 25.51 12.06 15.75
CA VAL A 34 26.28 13.31 15.90
C VAL A 34 25.70 14.44 15.04
N LEU A 35 25.20 14.14 13.84
CA LEU A 35 24.56 15.15 13.00
C LEU A 35 23.21 15.62 13.58
N GLU A 36 22.43 14.69 14.13
CA GLU A 36 21.14 14.95 14.78
C GLU A 36 21.32 15.81 16.06
N GLU A 37 22.30 15.46 16.91
CA GLU A 37 22.63 16.24 18.13
C GLU A 37 23.06 17.69 17.81
N LEU A 38 23.84 17.89 16.74
CA LEU A 38 24.29 19.22 16.32
C LEU A 38 23.17 20.05 15.65
N ASP A 39 22.19 19.41 14.99
CA ASP A 39 21.01 20.10 14.44
C ASP A 39 20.08 20.55 15.57
N ASP A 40 19.78 19.68 16.53
CA ASP A 40 18.99 19.99 17.73
C ASP A 40 19.62 21.11 18.58
N ALA A 41 20.96 21.15 18.67
CA ALA A 41 21.70 22.22 19.34
C ALA A 41 21.79 23.53 18.52
N ALA A 42 21.37 23.51 17.26
CA ALA A 42 21.58 24.59 16.27
C ALA A 42 23.06 24.99 16.09
N GLU A 43 23.97 24.02 16.20
CA GLU A 43 25.43 24.18 16.07
C GLU A 43 25.97 23.82 14.67
N LEU A 44 25.09 23.41 13.75
CA LEU A 44 25.44 23.20 12.35
C LEU A 44 25.65 24.53 11.62
N GLU A 45 26.68 24.54 10.76
CA GLU A 45 26.86 25.58 9.75
C GLU A 45 25.77 25.50 8.65
N SER A 46 25.92 26.28 7.59
CA SER A 46 25.07 26.13 6.40
C SER A 46 25.03 24.67 5.94
N MET A 47 23.82 24.14 5.74
CA MET A 47 23.61 22.76 5.29
C MET A 47 24.34 22.42 3.98
N ALA A 48 24.70 23.41 3.16
CA ALA A 48 25.58 23.18 2.00
C ALA A 48 26.98 22.68 2.42
N VAL A 49 27.61 23.27 3.45
CA VAL A 49 28.93 22.88 3.95
C VAL A 49 28.89 21.50 4.62
N VAL A 50 27.79 21.22 5.33
CA VAL A 50 27.51 19.89 5.90
C VAL A 50 27.43 18.84 4.79
N VAL A 51 26.66 19.09 3.74
CA VAL A 51 26.49 18.16 2.61
C VAL A 51 27.77 17.99 1.81
N ASP A 52 28.52 19.06 1.55
CA ASP A 52 29.84 19.00 0.89
C ASP A 52 30.83 18.13 1.69
N SER A 53 30.72 18.10 3.02
CA SER A 53 31.50 17.24 3.90
C SER A 53 31.03 15.78 3.89
N LEU A 54 29.73 15.51 3.66
CA LEU A 54 29.17 14.16 3.55
C LEU A 54 29.36 13.53 2.17
N VAL A 55 29.45 14.34 1.10
CA VAL A 55 29.58 13.87 -0.29
C VAL A 55 30.73 12.86 -0.50
N PRO A 56 31.94 13.00 0.07
CA PRO A 56 33.01 12.00 -0.06
C PRO A 56 32.66 10.58 0.43
N LEU A 57 31.60 10.41 1.23
CA LEU A 57 31.16 9.10 1.73
C LEU A 57 30.26 8.33 0.74
N THR A 58 29.72 8.98 -0.29
CA THR A 58 28.70 8.43 -1.19
C THR A 58 29.14 7.13 -1.87
N ASP A 59 30.37 7.06 -2.38
CA ASP A 59 30.93 5.87 -3.04
C ASP A 59 30.98 4.65 -2.11
N ARG A 60 31.26 4.86 -0.82
CA ARG A 60 31.31 3.79 0.19
C ARG A 60 29.91 3.39 0.63
N ILE A 61 29.03 4.36 0.84
CA ILE A 61 27.61 4.14 1.15
C ILE A 61 26.92 3.39 0.00
N ASN A 62 27.24 3.71 -1.26
CA ASN A 62 26.79 3.00 -2.45
C ASN A 62 27.23 1.52 -2.49
N ALA A 63 28.36 1.16 -1.85
CA ALA A 63 28.78 -0.24 -1.72
C ALA A 63 28.01 -1.00 -0.62
N LEU A 64 27.40 -0.30 0.35
CA LEU A 64 26.59 -0.90 1.42
C LEU A 64 25.13 -1.18 0.99
N ILE A 65 24.54 -0.33 0.15
CA ILE A 65 23.14 -0.47 -0.32
C ILE A 65 22.85 -1.81 -1.04
N PRO A 66 23.72 -2.35 -1.93
CA PRO A 66 23.51 -3.67 -2.56
C PRO A 66 23.95 -4.86 -1.69
N SER A 67 24.19 -4.66 -0.39
CA SER A 67 24.59 -5.73 0.53
C SER A 67 23.57 -6.87 0.59
N ILE A 68 24.04 -8.11 0.61
CA ILE A 68 23.20 -9.31 0.82
C ILE A 68 22.61 -9.39 2.24
N ARG A 69 23.03 -8.51 3.17
CA ARG A 69 22.59 -8.49 4.57
C ARG A 69 21.52 -7.42 4.74
N SER A 70 20.28 -7.83 4.99
CA SER A 70 19.13 -6.92 5.13
C SER A 70 19.30 -5.86 6.22
N GLU A 71 20.01 -6.16 7.31
CA GLU A 71 20.30 -5.18 8.36
C GLU A 71 21.20 -4.04 7.87
N VAL A 72 22.20 -4.34 7.02
CA VAL A 72 23.07 -3.31 6.40
C VAL A 72 22.20 -2.36 5.58
N VAL A 73 21.42 -2.91 4.65
CA VAL A 73 20.60 -2.11 3.73
C VAL A 73 19.57 -1.29 4.51
N LYS A 74 18.90 -1.88 5.51
CA LYS A 74 17.93 -1.16 6.35
C LYS A 74 18.55 0.00 7.11
N LYS A 75 19.69 -0.21 7.78
CA LYS A 75 20.36 0.85 8.56
C LYS A 75 20.98 1.92 7.65
N THR A 76 21.61 1.54 6.54
CA THR A 76 22.15 2.49 5.56
C THR A 76 21.05 3.35 4.95
N CYS A 77 19.93 2.77 4.51
CA CYS A 77 18.77 3.52 4.00
C CYS A 77 18.17 4.46 5.06
N ALA A 78 18.09 4.02 6.33
CA ALA A 78 17.60 4.85 7.42
C ALA A 78 18.50 6.07 7.69
N VAL A 79 19.83 5.88 7.70
CA VAL A 79 20.80 7.00 7.86
C VAL A 79 20.72 7.99 6.69
N ILE A 80 20.64 7.51 5.44
CA ILE A 80 20.49 8.39 4.27
C ILE A 80 19.19 9.22 4.38
N ALA A 81 18.10 8.60 4.82
CA ALA A 81 16.82 9.28 5.03
C ALA A 81 16.88 10.33 6.16
N GLY A 82 17.66 10.04 7.20
CA GLY A 82 17.95 10.98 8.28
C GLY A 82 18.78 12.18 7.82
N PHE A 83 19.88 11.94 7.08
CA PHE A 83 20.65 13.00 6.44
C PHE A 83 19.77 13.89 5.53
N ALA A 84 18.87 13.28 4.74
CA ALA A 84 17.93 14.01 3.89
C ALA A 84 16.90 14.85 4.68
N THR A 85 16.58 14.43 5.90
CA THR A 85 15.65 15.14 6.79
C THR A 85 16.32 16.38 7.40
N ILE A 86 17.55 16.24 7.88
CA ILE A 86 18.34 17.34 8.48
C ILE A 86 18.80 18.34 7.40
N CYS A 87 19.42 17.86 6.33
CA CYS A 87 20.01 18.72 5.29
C CYS A 87 18.97 19.37 4.35
N GLY A 88 17.71 18.90 4.38
CA GLY A 88 16.62 19.42 3.57
C GLY A 88 16.96 19.51 2.08
N ALA A 89 16.68 20.66 1.46
CA ALA A 89 16.94 20.91 0.04
C ALA A 89 18.43 21.00 -0.33
N ALA A 90 19.36 21.19 0.64
CA ALA A 90 20.79 21.26 0.35
C ALA A 90 21.39 19.88 0.00
N PHE A 91 20.70 18.79 0.33
CA PHE A 91 21.16 17.41 0.18
C PHE A 91 21.29 16.91 -1.27
N VAL A 92 20.84 17.68 -2.28
CA VAL A 92 20.85 17.30 -3.71
C VAL A 92 22.16 16.66 -4.19
N PRO A 93 23.36 17.23 -3.90
CA PRO A 93 24.62 16.66 -4.39
C PRO A 93 24.90 15.26 -3.86
N PHE A 94 24.45 14.94 -2.64
CA PHE A 94 24.56 13.61 -2.05
C PHE A 94 23.47 12.68 -2.60
N ALA A 95 22.21 13.13 -2.57
CA ALA A 95 21.06 12.36 -3.02
C ALA A 95 21.24 11.84 -4.45
N ASP A 96 21.71 12.69 -5.36
CA ASP A 96 21.99 12.36 -6.75
C ASP A 96 23.01 11.24 -6.96
N GLN A 97 23.93 11.04 -6.01
CA GLN A 97 24.98 10.01 -6.09
C GLN A 97 24.49 8.66 -5.56
N VAL A 98 23.54 8.64 -4.63
CA VAL A 98 22.96 7.40 -4.06
C VAL A 98 21.65 6.98 -4.71
N LEU A 99 20.96 7.89 -5.43
CA LEU A 99 19.64 7.72 -6.03
C LEU A 99 19.44 6.34 -6.70
N PHE A 100 20.30 6.00 -7.66
CA PHE A 100 20.15 4.75 -8.41
C PHE A 100 20.40 3.50 -7.55
N SER A 101 21.29 3.56 -6.57
CA SER A 101 21.52 2.45 -5.64
C SER A 101 20.29 2.18 -4.78
N ILE A 102 19.66 3.23 -4.25
CA ILE A 102 18.43 3.11 -3.44
C ILE A 102 17.29 2.57 -4.31
N LEU A 103 17.08 3.13 -5.51
CA LEU A 103 16.07 2.63 -6.46
C LEU A 103 16.29 1.16 -6.86
N ASN A 104 17.55 0.71 -6.92
CA ASN A 104 17.90 -0.66 -7.25
C ASN A 104 17.59 -1.69 -6.16
N THR A 105 17.31 -1.27 -4.93
CA THR A 105 16.82 -2.20 -3.88
C THR A 105 15.49 -2.87 -4.27
N ALA A 106 14.66 -2.20 -5.10
CA ALA A 106 13.42 -2.75 -5.64
C ALA A 106 13.63 -4.00 -6.53
N LYS A 107 14.83 -4.22 -7.07
CA LYS A 107 15.17 -5.45 -7.82
C LYS A 107 15.28 -6.69 -6.93
N ILE A 108 15.41 -6.51 -5.62
CA ILE A 108 15.58 -7.61 -4.66
C ILE A 108 14.20 -8.04 -4.18
N HIS A 109 13.68 -9.18 -4.65
CA HIS A 109 12.31 -9.63 -4.32
C HIS A 109 12.03 -9.84 -2.81
N THR A 110 13.06 -9.98 -1.98
CA THR A 110 12.92 -10.09 -0.51
C THR A 110 12.44 -8.77 0.10
N GLN A 111 11.25 -8.80 0.72
CA GLN A 111 10.52 -7.62 1.21
C GLN A 111 11.36 -6.58 1.98
N VAL A 112 12.23 -7.03 2.88
CA VAL A 112 13.00 -6.12 3.76
C VAL A 112 13.91 -5.17 2.97
N PHE A 113 14.38 -5.58 1.79
CA PHE A 113 15.27 -4.75 0.97
C PHE A 113 14.51 -3.68 0.19
N TRP A 114 13.48 -4.07 -0.57
CA TRP A 114 12.71 -3.10 -1.36
C TRP A 114 11.92 -2.14 -0.47
N GLN A 115 11.42 -2.59 0.69
CA GLN A 115 10.75 -1.69 1.65
C GLN A 115 11.72 -0.65 2.20
N ALA A 116 12.96 -1.04 2.58
CA ALA A 116 13.95 -0.10 3.09
C ALA A 116 14.34 0.98 2.07
N GLY A 117 14.44 0.65 0.79
CA GLY A 117 14.66 1.65 -0.27
C GLY A 117 13.43 2.49 -0.58
N GLU A 118 12.22 1.91 -0.52
CA GLU A 118 10.97 2.65 -0.70
C GLU A 118 10.74 3.69 0.40
N ASP A 119 10.93 3.31 1.67
CA ASP A 119 10.85 4.20 2.83
C ASP A 119 11.88 5.34 2.72
N CYS A 120 13.11 5.01 2.32
CA CYS A 120 14.19 5.98 2.11
C CYS A 120 13.84 6.99 1.00
N MET A 121 13.42 6.50 -0.18
CA MET A 121 13.01 7.36 -1.29
C MET A 121 11.81 8.24 -0.93
N ALA A 122 10.86 7.74 -0.15
CA ALA A 122 9.70 8.53 0.30
C ALA A 122 10.12 9.68 1.23
N ILE A 123 11.09 9.45 2.13
CA ILE A 123 11.63 10.50 3.01
C ILE A 123 12.43 11.52 2.20
N ILE A 124 13.35 11.08 1.32
CA ILE A 124 14.11 12.00 0.45
C ILE A 124 13.16 12.83 -0.42
N SER A 125 12.14 12.21 -1.03
CA SER A 125 11.19 12.91 -1.91
C SER A 125 10.28 13.90 -1.18
N SER A 126 10.05 13.73 0.13
CA SER A 126 9.18 14.60 0.93
C SER A 126 9.93 15.68 1.73
N ARG A 127 11.14 15.40 2.20
CA ARG A 127 11.96 16.32 3.02
C ARG A 127 13.04 17.04 2.24
N SER A 128 13.42 16.51 1.09
CA SER A 128 14.63 16.88 0.36
C SER A 128 14.36 16.99 -1.15
N ARG A 129 15.44 17.05 -1.94
CA ARG A 129 15.46 17.23 -3.39
C ARG A 129 16.55 16.37 -4.02
N TYR A 130 16.38 16.06 -5.30
CA TYR A 130 17.35 15.40 -6.18
C TYR A 130 17.02 15.75 -7.64
N SER A 131 17.89 15.42 -8.58
CA SER A 131 17.66 15.65 -10.01
C SER A 131 16.47 14.84 -10.50
N LEU A 132 15.38 15.55 -10.78
CA LEU A 132 14.18 14.97 -11.38
C LEU A 132 14.49 14.41 -12.78
N GLU A 133 15.36 15.08 -13.57
CA GLU A 133 15.83 14.56 -14.86
C GLU A 133 16.45 13.16 -14.73
N LYS A 134 17.41 12.98 -13.80
CA LYS A 134 18.02 11.66 -13.54
C LYS A 134 16.99 10.60 -13.15
N LEU A 135 15.97 10.95 -12.36
CA LEU A 135 14.88 10.03 -12.01
C LEU A 135 14.08 9.60 -13.24
N LEU A 136 13.64 10.56 -14.05
CA LEU A 136 12.78 10.33 -15.21
C LEU A 136 13.52 9.64 -16.36
N ASP A 137 14.81 9.93 -16.54
CA ASP A 137 15.69 9.26 -17.51
C ASP A 137 15.94 7.80 -17.10
N TYR A 138 16.18 7.55 -15.80
CA TYR A 138 16.39 6.19 -15.32
C TYR A 138 15.16 5.27 -15.49
N PHE A 139 13.95 5.84 -15.50
CA PHE A 139 12.74 5.10 -15.86
C PHE A 139 12.76 4.58 -17.29
N ASP A 140 13.24 5.40 -18.25
CA ASP A 140 13.35 5.03 -19.66
C ASP A 140 14.39 3.91 -19.86
N ASP A 141 15.48 3.93 -19.08
CA ASP A 141 16.58 2.95 -19.17
C ASP A 141 16.29 1.62 -18.44
N VAL A 142 15.52 1.64 -17.34
CA VAL A 142 15.43 0.48 -16.43
C VAL A 142 14.35 -0.54 -16.84
N ARG A 143 14.82 -1.72 -17.26
CA ARG A 143 13.96 -2.85 -17.67
C ARG A 143 13.18 -3.52 -16.52
N ALA A 144 13.64 -3.38 -15.29
CA ALA A 144 13.01 -3.96 -14.10
C ALA A 144 11.72 -3.20 -13.75
N ASP A 145 10.61 -3.92 -13.64
CA ASP A 145 9.28 -3.32 -13.48
C ASP A 145 9.06 -2.80 -12.07
N GLU A 146 9.70 -3.44 -11.10
CA GLU A 146 9.72 -3.07 -9.69
C GLU A 146 10.38 -1.72 -9.47
N VAL A 147 11.45 -1.42 -10.22
CA VAL A 147 12.14 -0.12 -10.17
C VAL A 147 11.30 0.97 -10.82
N ARG A 148 10.70 0.71 -12.00
CA ARG A 148 9.78 1.68 -12.63
C ARG A 148 8.56 1.95 -11.74
N LEU A 149 8.04 0.92 -11.06
CA LEU A 149 6.98 1.07 -10.07
C LEU A 149 7.43 1.94 -8.88
N LEU A 150 8.64 1.76 -8.37
CA LEU A 150 9.18 2.58 -7.27
C LEU A 150 9.35 4.05 -7.69
N ILE A 151 9.77 4.32 -8.94
CA ILE A 151 9.84 5.67 -9.50
C ILE A 151 8.43 6.31 -9.55
N GLU A 152 7.43 5.61 -10.11
CA GLU A 152 6.05 6.10 -10.13
C GLU A 152 5.46 6.34 -8.73
N LYS A 153 5.88 5.58 -7.72
CA LYS A 153 5.48 5.83 -6.33
C LYS A 153 6.04 7.15 -5.77
N GLN A 154 7.17 7.65 -6.29
CA GLN A 154 7.74 8.93 -5.82
C GLN A 154 7.03 10.14 -6.41
N LEU A 155 6.55 10.08 -7.66
CA LEU A 155 5.95 11.25 -8.33
C LEU A 155 4.80 11.91 -7.53
N PRO A 156 3.83 11.17 -6.94
CA PRO A 156 2.81 11.77 -6.08
C PRO A 156 3.39 12.48 -4.84
N ILE A 157 4.49 11.96 -4.28
CA ILE A 157 5.16 12.51 -3.09
C ILE A 157 5.91 13.80 -3.47
N ILE A 158 6.65 13.77 -4.57
CA ILE A 158 7.32 14.94 -5.18
C ILE A 158 6.28 16.05 -5.40
N MET A 159 5.21 15.74 -6.14
CA MET A 159 4.13 16.69 -6.46
C MET A 159 3.37 17.24 -5.24
N GLN A 160 3.47 16.59 -4.08
CA GLN A 160 2.83 17.06 -2.84
C GLN A 160 3.77 17.92 -1.97
N ASN A 161 5.09 17.76 -2.09
CA ASN A 161 6.08 18.38 -1.20
C ASN A 161 7.06 19.33 -1.92
N TRP A 162 6.99 19.39 -3.26
CA TRP A 162 7.78 20.29 -4.09
C TRP A 162 6.88 21.43 -4.57
N SER A 163 7.41 22.65 -4.54
CA SER A 163 6.67 23.83 -4.98
C SER A 163 6.42 23.78 -6.49
N LYS A 164 5.40 24.50 -6.96
CA LYS A 164 5.09 24.54 -8.40
C LYS A 164 6.26 25.17 -9.17
N GLU A 165 6.87 26.20 -8.59
CA GLU A 165 8.01 26.94 -9.12
C GLU A 165 9.26 26.05 -9.31
N GLU A 166 9.48 25.07 -8.42
CA GLU A 166 10.53 24.05 -8.57
C GLU A 166 10.24 23.04 -9.68
N LEU A 167 8.95 22.77 -9.97
CA LEU A 167 8.50 21.75 -10.90
C LEU A 167 8.21 22.29 -12.31
N ASP A 168 7.87 23.57 -12.45
CA ASP A 168 7.54 24.24 -13.72
C ASP A 168 8.61 24.04 -14.82
N PRO A 169 9.94 24.12 -14.54
CA PRO A 169 10.97 23.81 -15.54
C PRO A 169 10.88 22.41 -16.14
N TYR A 170 10.23 21.47 -15.44
CA TYR A 170 10.11 20.06 -15.82
C TYR A 170 8.72 19.69 -16.35
N TYR A 171 7.79 20.66 -16.51
CA TYR A 171 6.40 20.42 -16.94
C TYR A 171 6.30 19.48 -18.16
N ASP A 172 6.99 19.80 -19.26
CA ASP A 172 6.93 19.01 -20.49
C ASP A 172 7.62 17.64 -20.35
N ARG A 173 8.68 17.54 -19.54
CA ARG A 173 9.37 16.27 -19.26
C ARG A 173 8.47 15.34 -18.44
N LEU A 174 7.85 15.84 -17.37
CA LEU A 174 6.87 15.13 -16.55
C LEU A 174 5.64 14.71 -17.37
N LYS A 175 5.10 15.61 -18.20
CA LYS A 175 3.96 15.34 -19.11
C LYS A 175 4.27 14.19 -20.07
N SER A 176 5.44 14.23 -20.72
CA SER A 176 5.91 13.17 -21.63
C SER A 176 6.16 11.85 -20.90
N HIS A 177 6.76 11.91 -19.71
CA HIS A 177 7.02 10.73 -18.87
C HIS A 177 5.71 10.07 -18.40
N LEU A 178 4.77 10.82 -17.84
CA LEU A 178 3.45 10.30 -17.43
C LEU A 178 2.69 9.69 -18.61
N GLN A 179 2.78 10.27 -19.81
CA GLN A 179 2.20 9.68 -21.01
C GLN A 179 2.80 8.30 -21.34
N LYS A 180 4.10 8.09 -21.11
CA LYS A 180 4.74 6.77 -21.23
C LYS A 180 4.26 5.83 -20.12
N ALA A 181 4.34 6.24 -18.86
CA ALA A 181 4.04 5.42 -17.70
C ALA A 181 2.57 4.96 -17.62
N LEU A 182 1.63 5.82 -18.04
CA LEU A 182 0.22 5.46 -18.23
C LEU A 182 0.01 4.31 -19.24
N ASN A 183 0.97 4.11 -20.14
CA ASN A 183 1.00 3.04 -21.15
C ASN A 183 2.09 1.99 -20.87
N ASP A 184 2.67 1.94 -19.67
CA ASP A 184 3.66 0.91 -19.30
C ASP A 184 3.07 -0.50 -19.47
N LYS A 185 3.92 -1.49 -19.77
CA LYS A 185 3.51 -2.90 -19.86
C LYS A 185 2.96 -3.46 -18.54
N ASN A 186 3.49 -3.00 -17.40
CA ASN A 186 3.14 -3.48 -16.07
C ASN A 186 1.92 -2.73 -15.51
N ASP A 187 0.92 -3.46 -14.99
CA ASP A 187 -0.32 -2.84 -14.52
C ASP A 187 -0.14 -2.00 -13.25
N GLN A 188 0.75 -2.41 -12.33
CA GLN A 188 1.00 -1.66 -11.10
C GLN A 188 1.66 -0.31 -11.39
N VAL A 189 2.58 -0.27 -12.37
CA VAL A 189 3.17 0.97 -12.88
C VAL A 189 2.06 1.87 -13.44
N ARG A 190 1.17 1.35 -14.30
CA ARG A 190 0.03 2.12 -14.82
C ARG A 190 -0.93 2.62 -13.73
N VAL A 191 -1.16 1.86 -12.66
CA VAL A 191 -2.00 2.28 -11.51
C VAL A 191 -1.36 3.48 -10.82
N LYS A 192 -0.05 3.41 -10.50
CA LYS A 192 0.66 4.54 -9.87
C LYS A 192 0.81 5.75 -10.80
N ALA A 193 1.03 5.54 -12.09
CA ALA A 193 1.02 6.59 -13.10
C ALA A 193 -0.35 7.33 -13.18
N ARG A 194 -1.48 6.63 -12.97
CA ARG A 194 -2.80 7.30 -12.87
C ARG A 194 -2.92 8.17 -11.62
N GLN A 195 -2.38 7.74 -10.48
CA GLN A 195 -2.29 8.55 -9.26
C GLN A 195 -1.44 9.80 -9.49
N ALA A 196 -0.23 9.63 -10.04
CA ALA A 196 0.68 10.72 -10.35
C ALA A 196 0.09 11.70 -11.37
N PHE A 197 -0.57 11.19 -12.41
CA PHE A 197 -1.27 12.02 -13.39
C PHE A 197 -2.42 12.85 -12.80
N CYS A 198 -3.15 12.33 -11.82
CA CYS A 198 -4.17 13.10 -11.10
C CYS A 198 -3.54 14.25 -10.29
N ASN A 199 -2.42 14.01 -9.60
CA ASN A 199 -1.69 15.05 -8.86
C ASN A 199 -1.10 16.11 -9.81
N PHE A 200 -0.47 15.67 -10.91
CA PHE A 200 0.04 16.54 -11.98
C PHE A 200 -1.05 17.51 -12.49
N CYS A 201 -2.24 16.99 -12.80
CA CYS A 201 -3.36 17.80 -13.26
C CYS A 201 -3.90 18.82 -12.23
N ASN A 202 -3.59 18.65 -10.93
CA ASN A 202 -3.96 19.60 -9.88
C ASN A 202 -2.91 20.72 -9.69
N ILE A 203 -1.66 20.53 -10.12
CA ILE A 203 -0.61 21.57 -10.08
C ILE A 203 -0.76 22.52 -11.26
N TRP A 204 -0.96 21.95 -12.45
CA TRP A 204 -1.06 22.66 -13.73
C TRP A 204 -2.51 22.74 -14.21
N GLU A 205 -3.36 23.31 -13.36
CA GLU A 205 -4.81 23.41 -13.61
C GLU A 205 -5.13 24.23 -14.88
N GLU A 206 -4.31 25.24 -15.16
CA GLU A 206 -4.38 26.07 -16.37
C GLU A 206 -4.17 25.29 -17.68
N HIS A 207 -3.58 24.09 -17.60
CA HIS A 207 -3.35 23.21 -18.74
C HIS A 207 -4.36 22.06 -18.85
N LEU A 208 -5.38 21.99 -17.97
CA LEU A 208 -6.34 20.86 -17.93
C LEU A 208 -7.00 20.56 -19.28
N ASP A 209 -7.30 21.58 -20.08
CA ASP A 209 -7.97 21.42 -21.37
C ASP A 209 -7.13 20.67 -22.42
N ASP A 210 -5.80 20.72 -22.32
CA ASP A 210 -4.86 19.91 -23.09
C ASP A 210 -4.67 18.54 -22.45
N LEU A 211 -4.49 18.50 -21.12
CA LEU A 211 -4.14 17.28 -20.38
C LEU A 211 -5.23 16.20 -20.44
N VAL A 212 -6.52 16.57 -20.51
CA VAL A 212 -7.63 15.63 -20.72
C VAL A 212 -7.52 14.76 -21.99
N HIS A 213 -6.69 15.17 -22.96
CA HIS A 213 -6.48 14.40 -24.18
C HIS A 213 -5.40 13.32 -24.07
N LEU A 214 -4.48 13.42 -23.10
CA LEU A 214 -3.38 12.46 -22.88
C LEU A 214 -3.84 11.02 -22.56
N PRO A 215 -4.73 10.76 -21.60
CA PRO A 215 -5.20 9.39 -21.34
C PRO A 215 -6.06 8.89 -22.51
N SER A 216 -5.84 7.63 -22.91
CA SER A 216 -6.71 6.91 -23.86
C SER A 216 -8.11 6.69 -23.27
N LEU A 217 -9.11 6.35 -24.11
CA LEU A 217 -10.48 6.12 -23.64
C LEU A 217 -10.58 5.09 -22.49
N ARG A 218 -9.79 4.00 -22.56
CA ARG A 218 -9.73 3.00 -21.49
C ARG A 218 -9.15 3.58 -20.20
N LEU A 219 -8.10 4.39 -20.30
CA LEU A 219 -7.46 5.04 -19.15
C LEU A 219 -8.37 6.10 -18.51
N ARG A 220 -9.14 6.87 -19.31
CA ARG A 220 -10.13 7.84 -18.79
C ARG A 220 -11.17 7.17 -17.90
N THR A 221 -11.67 6.01 -18.33
CA THR A 221 -12.60 5.19 -17.52
C THR A 221 -11.96 4.73 -16.22
N ALA A 222 -10.72 4.21 -16.26
CA ALA A 222 -10.00 3.78 -15.06
C ALA A 222 -9.73 4.94 -14.08
N ILE A 223 -9.21 6.07 -14.57
CA ILE A 223 -9.01 7.30 -13.77
C ILE A 223 -10.32 7.73 -13.11
N SER A 224 -11.43 7.71 -13.85
CA SER A 224 -12.74 8.13 -13.33
C SER A 224 -13.31 7.20 -12.27
N GLN A 225 -12.91 5.93 -12.26
CA GLN A 225 -13.33 4.93 -11.27
C GLN A 225 -12.44 4.92 -10.03
N GLU A 226 -11.13 5.06 -10.21
CA GLU A 226 -10.14 5.01 -9.13
C GLU A 226 -10.00 6.33 -8.39
N TYR A 227 -10.15 7.47 -9.09
CA TYR A 227 -9.97 8.82 -8.56
C TYR A 227 -11.19 9.70 -8.83
N PRO A 228 -12.40 9.35 -8.32
CA PRO A 228 -13.64 10.08 -8.60
C PRO A 228 -13.63 11.53 -8.08
N SER A 229 -12.86 11.80 -7.03
CA SER A 229 -12.70 13.13 -6.44
C SER A 229 -11.67 14.02 -7.14
N ALA A 230 -10.82 13.48 -8.02
CA ALA A 230 -9.78 14.26 -8.69
C ALA A 230 -10.38 15.27 -9.68
N ARG A 231 -9.81 16.47 -9.76
CA ARG A 231 -10.33 17.55 -10.61
C ARG A 231 -10.36 17.15 -12.09
N ILE A 232 -9.32 16.46 -12.55
CA ILE A 232 -9.25 15.91 -13.91
C ILE A 232 -10.43 14.97 -14.24
N THR A 233 -10.90 14.17 -13.27
CA THR A 233 -12.07 13.29 -13.46
C THR A 233 -13.34 14.08 -13.75
N GLN A 234 -13.56 15.19 -13.06
CA GLN A 234 -14.73 16.06 -13.31
C GLN A 234 -14.68 16.64 -14.74
N VAL A 235 -13.52 17.10 -15.20
CA VAL A 235 -13.35 17.61 -16.57
C VAL A 235 -13.52 16.48 -17.60
N LEU A 236 -12.98 15.29 -17.35
CA LEU A 236 -13.16 14.11 -18.21
C LEU A 236 -14.64 13.71 -18.35
N VAL A 237 -15.39 13.66 -17.24
CA VAL A 237 -16.82 13.34 -17.22
C VAL A 237 -17.64 14.43 -17.94
N ASN A 238 -17.30 15.70 -17.77
CA ASN A 238 -17.97 16.81 -18.47
C ASN A 238 -17.69 16.82 -19.98
N LYS A 239 -16.45 16.52 -20.40
CA LYS A 239 -16.01 16.59 -21.82
C LYS A 239 -16.33 15.32 -22.62
N PHE A 240 -16.36 14.15 -21.98
CA PHE A 240 -16.54 12.85 -22.65
C PHE A 240 -17.73 12.01 -22.14
N GLY A 241 -18.44 12.47 -21.11
CA GLY A 241 -19.54 11.76 -20.46
C GLY A 241 -19.08 10.78 -19.37
N ALA A 242 -19.98 10.46 -18.44
CA ALA A 242 -19.70 9.53 -17.35
C ALA A 242 -19.47 8.09 -17.86
N PRO A 243 -18.49 7.35 -17.33
CA PRO A 243 -18.24 5.97 -17.70
C PRO A 243 -19.49 5.10 -17.44
N GLY A 244 -20.00 4.45 -18.49
CA GLY A 244 -21.24 3.66 -18.45
C GLY A 244 -22.52 4.39 -18.88
N SER A 245 -22.53 5.73 -18.97
CA SER A 245 -23.68 6.48 -19.50
C SER A 245 -23.91 6.24 -21.00
N GLY A 246 -22.83 5.89 -21.72
CA GLY A 246 -22.81 5.59 -23.16
C GLY A 246 -23.50 4.29 -23.61
N SER A 247 -24.51 3.79 -22.91
CA SER A 247 -25.43 2.79 -23.48
C SER A 247 -26.79 2.70 -22.75
N LYS A 248 -27.60 3.74 -22.90
CA LYS A 248 -29.02 3.47 -23.22
C LYS A 248 -29.04 2.82 -24.60
N ARG A 249 -28.78 1.50 -24.67
CA ARG A 249 -29.06 0.71 -25.87
C ARG A 249 -30.51 0.97 -26.21
N THR A 250 -30.76 1.71 -27.29
CA THR A 250 -32.09 1.77 -27.89
C THR A 250 -32.53 0.33 -28.08
N PRO A 251 -33.61 -0.15 -27.42
CA PRO A 251 -34.03 -1.52 -27.60
C PRO A 251 -34.28 -1.71 -29.10
N LEU A 252 -33.59 -2.68 -29.70
CA LEU A 252 -33.76 -3.02 -31.11
C LEU A 252 -35.24 -3.25 -31.33
N ARG A 253 -35.89 -2.28 -31.97
CA ARG A 253 -37.34 -2.24 -32.12
C ARG A 253 -37.68 -3.33 -33.13
N LEU A 254 -37.93 -4.55 -32.64
CA LEU A 254 -38.42 -5.65 -33.47
C LEU A 254 -39.64 -5.12 -34.22
N SER A 255 -39.52 -5.08 -35.55
CA SER A 255 -40.54 -4.52 -36.42
C SER A 255 -41.74 -5.47 -36.44
N ARG A 256 -42.65 -5.31 -35.47
CA ARG A 256 -43.92 -6.03 -35.42
C ARG A 256 -44.95 -5.26 -36.22
N ALA A 257 -45.44 -5.89 -37.29
CA ALA A 257 -46.45 -5.30 -38.17
C ALA A 257 -47.77 -5.02 -37.42
N SER A 258 -48.31 -3.82 -37.67
CA SER A 258 -49.74 -3.48 -37.62
C SER A 258 -50.43 -3.99 -38.91
N PRO A 259 -51.79 -4.12 -39.01
CA PRO A 259 -52.78 -3.17 -38.45
C PRO A 259 -54.16 -3.72 -37.98
N ALA A 260 -54.85 -2.90 -37.17
CA ALA A 260 -56.32 -2.68 -37.10
C ALA A 260 -56.59 -1.69 -35.93
N SER A 261 -56.85 -0.39 -36.13
CA SER A 261 -58.13 0.25 -36.51
C SER A 261 -59.29 0.11 -35.50
N THR A 262 -59.63 1.20 -34.78
CA THR A 262 -60.98 1.81 -34.54
C THR A 262 -60.88 2.91 -33.44
N PRO A 263 -61.66 4.02 -33.45
CA PRO A 263 -61.34 5.24 -32.66
C PRO A 263 -62.40 5.51 -31.53
N PRO A 264 -62.63 6.74 -30.96
CA PRO A 264 -62.81 6.93 -29.49
C PRO A 264 -64.27 7.27 -29.07
N PRO A 265 -64.53 7.53 -27.76
CA PRO A 265 -64.91 8.92 -27.41
C PRO A 265 -64.56 9.43 -25.98
N SER A 266 -64.49 10.78 -25.89
CA SER A 266 -64.89 11.67 -24.77
C SER A 266 -64.21 11.67 -23.39
N GLN A 267 -63.79 12.89 -23.00
CA GLN A 267 -63.53 13.34 -21.61
C GLN A 267 -64.84 13.49 -20.80
N PRO A 268 -64.77 13.71 -19.47
CA PRO A 268 -64.87 15.09 -19.00
C PRO A 268 -63.93 15.49 -17.85
N SER A 269 -63.91 16.79 -17.54
CA SER A 269 -63.00 17.50 -16.65
C SER A 269 -63.25 17.33 -15.15
N SER A 270 -62.17 17.36 -14.35
CA SER A 270 -62.11 17.77 -12.94
C SER A 270 -60.63 18.08 -12.65
N THR A 271 -60.18 19.34 -12.55
CA THR A 271 -60.28 20.22 -11.38
C THR A 271 -60.15 19.45 -10.07
N TYR A 272 -58.97 19.49 -9.42
CA TYR A 272 -58.83 19.64 -7.96
C TYR A 272 -57.37 20.01 -7.58
N GLU A 273 -57.28 21.07 -6.77
CA GLU A 273 -56.23 21.51 -5.83
C GLU A 273 -54.73 21.27 -6.11
N GLN A 274 -54.01 22.40 -6.28
CA GLN A 274 -52.62 22.53 -5.86
C GLN A 274 -52.53 22.43 -4.33
N ILE A 275 -51.68 21.54 -3.82
CA ILE A 275 -51.15 21.63 -2.45
C ILE A 275 -49.65 21.88 -2.55
N SER A 276 -49.23 23.09 -2.21
CA SER A 276 -47.83 23.47 -2.09
C SER A 276 -47.22 22.80 -0.86
N PHE A 277 -46.15 22.02 -1.04
CA PHE A 277 -45.30 21.61 0.07
C PHE A 277 -44.17 22.62 0.25
N GLU A 278 -44.31 23.45 1.28
CA GLU A 278 -43.32 24.41 1.72
C GLU A 278 -42.20 23.69 2.48
N ALA A 279 -40.94 23.87 2.05
CA ALA A 279 -39.79 23.18 2.64
C ALA A 279 -39.35 23.86 3.96
N PRO A 280 -38.99 23.09 5.00
CA PRO A 280 -38.59 23.66 6.28
C PRO A 280 -37.25 24.41 6.20
N LEU A 281 -37.22 25.60 6.80
CA LEU A 281 -36.04 26.45 6.95
C LEU A 281 -34.89 25.72 7.69
N ALA A 282 -33.69 25.79 7.12
CA ALA A 282 -32.47 25.43 7.82
C ALA A 282 -32.07 26.53 8.84
N PRO A 283 -31.51 26.19 10.01
CA PRO A 283 -31.04 27.17 10.99
C PRO A 283 -29.75 27.88 10.52
N PRO A 284 -29.48 29.10 11.03
CA PRO A 284 -28.34 29.90 10.58
C PRO A 284 -26.99 29.33 11.03
N VAL A 285 -26.02 29.36 10.12
CA VAL A 285 -24.62 29.02 10.38
C VAL A 285 -23.98 30.09 11.28
N PHE A 286 -23.38 29.67 12.39
CA PHE A 286 -22.58 30.56 13.24
C PHE A 286 -21.25 30.92 12.55
N SER A 287 -21.06 32.21 12.29
CA SER A 287 -19.81 32.76 11.77
C SER A 287 -18.70 32.68 12.81
N THR A 288 -17.62 31.97 12.51
CA THR A 288 -16.38 32.00 13.31
C THR A 288 -15.64 33.32 13.09
N PRO A 289 -15.21 34.03 14.16
CA PRO A 289 -14.50 35.30 14.01
C PRO A 289 -13.03 35.10 13.66
N THR A 290 -12.59 35.65 12.53
CA THR A 290 -11.20 35.74 12.11
C THR A 290 -10.35 36.51 13.13
N ARG A 291 -9.51 35.80 13.89
CA ARG A 291 -8.56 36.42 14.82
C ARG A 291 -7.36 37.01 14.06
N ARG A 292 -7.43 38.29 13.71
CA ARG A 292 -6.25 39.07 13.29
C ARG A 292 -5.19 39.00 14.39
N ILE A 293 -4.00 38.52 14.04
CA ILE A 293 -2.79 38.74 14.83
C ILE A 293 -2.25 40.11 14.43
N ALA A 294 -2.34 41.07 15.35
CA ALA A 294 -1.64 42.34 15.23
C ALA A 294 -0.32 42.23 15.98
N ALA A 295 0.79 42.58 15.33
CA ALA A 295 2.09 42.70 16.00
C ALA A 295 2.05 43.89 16.97
N VAL A 296 2.52 43.68 18.20
CA VAL A 296 2.76 44.74 19.19
C VAL A 296 4.21 44.61 19.65
N ALA A 297 4.92 45.74 19.70
CA ALA A 297 6.33 45.81 20.03
C ALA A 297 6.60 45.60 21.54
N ALA A 298 7.87 45.34 21.86
CA ALA A 298 8.32 44.99 23.20
C ALA A 298 8.40 46.18 24.18
N GLU A 299 8.26 45.87 25.47
CA GLU A 299 9.03 46.50 26.55
C GLU A 299 9.43 45.44 27.60
N PRO A 300 10.52 45.62 28.36
CA PRO A 300 11.10 44.57 29.22
C PRO A 300 10.89 44.76 30.73
N GLY A 301 10.69 43.64 31.44
CA GLY A 301 10.93 43.50 32.88
C GLY A 301 9.81 42.78 33.65
N PRO A 302 10.00 42.48 34.95
CA PRO A 302 11.25 42.41 35.71
C PRO A 302 11.70 40.95 35.95
N VAL A 303 12.86 40.76 36.60
CA VAL A 303 13.46 39.44 36.88
C VAL A 303 12.80 38.76 38.08
N ASP A 304 12.23 37.57 37.89
CA ASP A 304 11.74 36.69 38.96
C ASP A 304 12.89 35.85 39.60
N PRO A 305 12.78 35.49 40.90
CA PRO A 305 13.82 34.76 41.63
C PRO A 305 13.86 33.26 41.29
N PRO A 306 15.02 32.58 41.51
CA PRO A 306 15.21 31.18 41.11
C PRO A 306 14.38 30.20 41.96
N LEU A 307 13.72 29.25 41.29
CA LEU A 307 13.02 28.14 41.95
C LEU A 307 13.98 27.19 42.68
N PRO A 308 13.52 26.48 43.74
CA PRO A 308 14.36 25.55 44.48
C PRO A 308 14.68 24.29 43.67
N LYS A 309 15.93 23.80 43.81
CA LYS A 309 16.38 22.52 43.25
C LYS A 309 15.55 21.37 43.82
N GLN A 310 14.99 20.52 42.96
CA GLN A 310 14.45 19.22 43.39
C GLN A 310 15.59 18.22 43.66
N PRO A 311 15.41 17.29 44.62
CA PRO A 311 16.45 16.34 44.99
C PRO A 311 16.61 15.21 43.95
N GLU A 312 17.88 14.88 43.73
CA GLU A 312 18.38 13.76 42.94
C GLU A 312 17.88 12.41 43.48
N VAL A 313 17.02 11.72 42.72
CA VAL A 313 16.55 10.37 43.08
C VAL A 313 17.44 9.33 42.42
N VAL A 314 18.44 8.87 43.16
CA VAL A 314 19.27 7.71 42.80
C VAL A 314 18.45 6.43 42.95
N ALA A 315 18.29 5.66 41.87
CA ALA A 315 17.75 4.30 41.91
C ALA A 315 18.56 3.37 40.97
N PRO A 316 19.15 2.25 41.46
CA PRO A 316 20.01 1.40 40.66
C PRO A 316 19.21 0.29 39.94
N PHE A 317 19.26 0.24 38.61
CA PHE A 317 18.77 -0.92 37.86
C PHE A 317 19.80 -2.04 37.82
N LYS A 318 19.54 -3.08 38.62
CA LYS A 318 20.38 -4.27 38.77
C LYS A 318 19.83 -5.39 37.89
N ILE A 319 20.35 -5.53 36.67
CA ILE A 319 19.95 -6.61 35.75
C ILE A 319 20.41 -7.95 36.34
N HIS A 320 19.47 -8.88 36.56
CA HIS A 320 19.78 -10.27 36.89
C HIS A 320 19.94 -11.09 35.61
N SER A 321 21.19 -11.40 35.27
CA SER A 321 21.52 -12.46 34.34
C SER A 321 21.12 -13.81 34.94
N HIS A 322 20.21 -14.54 34.30
CA HIS A 322 20.01 -15.96 34.57
C HIS A 322 20.70 -16.78 33.46
N GLU A 323 21.96 -17.13 33.70
CA GLU A 323 22.54 -18.32 33.10
C GLU A 323 21.91 -19.57 33.75
N THR A 324 21.47 -20.52 32.93
CA THR A 324 21.34 -21.92 33.35
C THR A 324 21.88 -22.85 32.28
N SER A 325 23.19 -23.08 32.38
CA SER A 325 23.92 -24.37 32.27
C SER A 325 23.62 -25.34 31.12
N ALA A 326 24.70 -25.76 30.45
CA ALA A 326 24.71 -26.75 29.37
C ALA A 326 24.80 -28.22 29.86
N VAL A 327 24.12 -29.14 29.14
CA VAL A 327 24.29 -30.61 29.11
C VAL A 327 23.69 -31.13 27.77
N ALA A 328 24.25 -32.05 26.96
CA ALA A 328 25.64 -32.51 26.77
C ALA A 328 25.81 -33.17 25.36
N ALA A 329 26.96 -33.79 25.11
CA ALA A 329 27.48 -34.32 23.83
C ALA A 329 26.82 -35.58 23.19
N LYS A 330 26.92 -35.64 21.84
CA LYS A 330 27.11 -36.83 20.96
C LYS A 330 25.95 -37.86 20.80
N PRO A 331 26.00 -38.80 19.82
CA PRO A 331 26.82 -38.91 18.59
C PRO A 331 25.97 -39.15 17.30
N ALA A 332 26.59 -39.65 16.22
CA ALA A 332 25.98 -39.95 14.92
C ALA A 332 25.54 -41.45 14.78
N PRO A 333 25.35 -42.07 13.58
CA PRO A 333 24.06 -42.66 13.19
C PRO A 333 24.02 -44.20 13.12
N THR A 334 22.82 -44.81 13.27
CA THR A 334 22.61 -46.26 13.10
C THR A 334 21.26 -46.64 12.48
N GLU A 335 21.35 -47.40 11.39
CA GLU A 335 20.51 -48.44 10.77
C GLU A 335 19.13 -48.87 11.36
N SER A 336 18.15 -49.06 10.44
CA SER A 336 17.18 -50.19 10.34
C SER A 336 16.12 -50.40 11.46
N PRO A 337 15.05 -51.25 11.29
CA PRO A 337 14.81 -52.27 10.25
C PRO A 337 13.39 -52.28 9.59
N ALA A 338 13.09 -53.35 8.86
CA ALA A 338 11.86 -53.62 8.11
C ALA A 338 10.80 -54.46 8.87
N GLN A 339 9.55 -54.44 8.38
CA GLN A 339 8.54 -55.52 8.42
C GLN A 339 7.47 -55.23 7.32
N GLN A 340 7.22 -56.15 6.37
CA GLN A 340 6.09 -57.12 6.29
C GLN A 340 4.70 -56.42 6.19
N GLU A 341 3.76 -56.77 5.30
CA GLU A 341 3.36 -58.12 4.84
C GLU A 341 2.99 -58.26 3.33
N THR A 342 2.93 -59.54 2.93
CA THR A 342 2.37 -60.20 1.74
C THR A 342 0.97 -59.80 1.27
N GLU A 343 0.73 -59.87 -0.04
CA GLU A 343 -0.09 -60.95 -0.65
C GLU A 343 0.12 -61.10 -2.17
N ALA A 344 -0.14 -62.29 -2.71
CA ALA A 344 0.10 -62.63 -4.11
C ALA A 344 -1.01 -63.53 -4.69
N VAL A 345 -1.53 -63.21 -5.88
CA VAL A 345 -2.43 -64.09 -6.66
C VAL A 345 -2.07 -64.02 -8.16
N THR A 346 -2.20 -65.18 -8.82
CA THR A 346 -1.77 -65.54 -10.18
C THR A 346 -2.64 -65.01 -11.33
N PRO A 347 -2.10 -64.96 -12.57
CA PRO A 347 -2.86 -64.68 -13.80
C PRO A 347 -3.58 -65.92 -14.35
N VAL A 348 -4.68 -65.71 -15.09
CA VAL A 348 -5.47 -66.77 -15.76
C VAL A 348 -6.01 -66.26 -17.11
N ASP A 349 -5.55 -66.85 -18.22
CA ASP A 349 -6.21 -66.79 -19.54
C ASP A 349 -7.54 -67.56 -19.53
N PRO A 350 -8.52 -67.26 -20.41
CA PRO A 350 -9.05 -68.31 -21.31
C PRO A 350 -9.50 -67.75 -22.70
N PRO A 351 -10.25 -68.47 -23.59
CA PRO A 351 -9.65 -68.93 -24.84
C PRO A 351 -10.54 -68.74 -26.11
N ALA A 352 -10.21 -69.45 -27.19
CA ALA A 352 -10.91 -69.41 -28.49
C ALA A 352 -12.05 -70.46 -28.66
N HIS A 353 -12.71 -70.39 -29.83
CA HIS A 353 -13.52 -71.42 -30.52
C HIS A 353 -14.94 -71.77 -30.01
N ASN A 354 -15.99 -71.45 -30.81
CA ASN A 354 -16.59 -72.40 -31.80
C ASN A 354 -17.89 -71.89 -32.46
N ALA A 355 -18.19 -72.40 -33.67
CA ALA A 355 -19.51 -72.35 -34.34
C ALA A 355 -20.36 -73.60 -33.99
N PRO A 356 -21.67 -73.67 -34.31
CA PRO A 356 -22.06 -74.26 -35.61
C PRO A 356 -23.45 -73.87 -36.22
N LYS A 357 -23.61 -74.16 -37.53
CA LYS A 357 -24.77 -74.71 -38.31
C LYS A 357 -26.23 -74.32 -37.93
N GLU A 358 -27.04 -73.71 -38.81
CA GLU A 358 -27.60 -74.16 -40.12
C GLU A 358 -28.94 -74.92 -39.99
N LEU A 359 -30.06 -74.33 -40.46
CA LEU A 359 -31.22 -75.03 -41.07
C LEU A 359 -32.29 -74.07 -41.69
N THR A 360 -32.59 -74.36 -42.95
CA THR A 360 -33.65 -73.93 -43.91
C THR A 360 -35.02 -73.39 -43.44
N SER A 361 -35.59 -72.44 -44.20
CA SER A 361 -36.97 -72.53 -44.73
C SER A 361 -37.19 -71.57 -45.92
N GLU A 362 -38.02 -71.98 -46.91
CA GLU A 362 -38.39 -71.20 -48.09
C GLU A 362 -39.47 -70.13 -47.82
N ALA A 363 -39.45 -69.05 -48.61
CA ALA A 363 -40.63 -68.53 -49.33
C ALA A 363 -40.20 -67.50 -50.38
N ALA A 364 -40.55 -67.71 -51.65
CA ALA A 364 -40.22 -66.79 -52.73
C ALA A 364 -41.27 -65.67 -52.88
N THR A 365 -40.87 -64.41 -52.67
CA THR A 365 -41.72 -63.23 -52.95
C THR A 365 -41.00 -62.30 -53.91
N LYS A 366 -41.64 -61.99 -55.04
CA LYS A 366 -41.04 -61.19 -56.13
C LYS A 366 -40.70 -59.78 -55.65
N PRO A 367 -39.48 -59.26 -55.89
CA PRO A 367 -39.12 -57.91 -55.46
C PRO A 367 -39.89 -56.89 -56.29
N SER A 368 -40.68 -56.05 -55.62
CA SER A 368 -41.22 -54.83 -56.22
C SER A 368 -40.12 -53.77 -56.26
N LEU A 369 -40.05 -53.03 -57.38
CA LEU A 369 -38.93 -52.16 -57.76
C LEU A 369 -38.62 -51.01 -56.78
N GLY A 370 -39.45 -50.79 -55.74
CA GLY A 370 -39.29 -49.71 -54.76
C GLY A 370 -38.37 -50.03 -53.57
N TYR A 371 -38.18 -51.31 -53.20
CA TYR A 371 -37.46 -51.65 -51.96
C TYR A 371 -35.93 -51.46 -52.05
N SER A 372 -35.33 -51.66 -53.23
CA SER A 372 -33.87 -51.54 -53.41
C SER A 372 -33.32 -50.15 -53.10
N ILE A 373 -34.12 -49.09 -53.28
CA ILE A 373 -33.71 -47.71 -52.98
C ILE A 373 -33.75 -47.46 -51.47
N LEU A 374 -34.75 -48.02 -50.77
CA LEU A 374 -34.90 -47.90 -49.32
C LEU A 374 -33.81 -48.68 -48.57
N ASP A 375 -33.49 -49.91 -48.98
CA ASP A 375 -32.37 -50.66 -48.38
C ASP A 375 -31.02 -49.97 -48.61
N SER A 376 -30.80 -49.42 -49.81
CA SER A 376 -29.58 -48.66 -50.09
C SER A 376 -29.48 -47.38 -49.25
N LEU A 377 -30.60 -46.68 -49.03
CA LEU A 377 -30.66 -45.52 -48.12
C LEU A 377 -30.44 -45.90 -46.66
N LEU A 378 -31.00 -47.02 -46.21
CA LEU A 378 -30.86 -47.49 -44.83
C LEU A 378 -29.43 -47.98 -44.55
N SER A 379 -28.82 -48.69 -45.49
CA SER A 379 -27.40 -49.06 -45.47
C SER A 379 -26.48 -47.83 -45.46
N PHE A 380 -26.79 -46.81 -46.25
CA PHE A 380 -26.04 -45.54 -46.23
C PHE A 380 -26.19 -44.80 -44.89
N LEU A 381 -27.42 -44.66 -44.37
CA LEU A 381 -27.69 -44.01 -43.09
C LEU A 381 -27.03 -44.71 -41.91
N THR A 382 -27.03 -46.05 -41.88
CA THR A 382 -26.31 -46.83 -40.86
C THR A 382 -24.80 -46.66 -40.99
N GLY A 383 -24.24 -46.64 -42.20
CA GLY A 383 -22.83 -46.33 -42.43
C GLY A 383 -22.42 -44.93 -41.94
N VAL A 384 -23.25 -43.90 -42.21
CA VAL A 384 -23.03 -42.53 -41.71
C VAL A 384 -23.13 -42.48 -40.18
N SER A 385 -24.10 -43.17 -39.58
CA SER A 385 -24.24 -43.26 -38.12
C SER A 385 -22.99 -43.86 -37.45
N ILE A 386 -22.47 -44.96 -38.01
CA ILE A 386 -21.22 -45.60 -37.53
C ILE A 386 -20.02 -44.66 -37.68
N LEU A 387 -19.91 -43.91 -38.78
CA LEU A 387 -18.85 -42.91 -38.97
C LEU A 387 -18.92 -41.77 -37.96
N VAL A 388 -20.12 -41.27 -37.64
CA VAL A 388 -20.31 -40.25 -36.58
C VAL A 388 -19.90 -40.82 -35.22
N LEU A 389 -20.26 -42.07 -34.92
CA LEU A 389 -19.91 -42.74 -33.67
C LEU A 389 -18.39 -42.97 -33.52
N LEU A 390 -17.72 -43.35 -34.61
CA LEU A 390 -16.25 -43.45 -34.64
C LEU A 390 -15.59 -42.07 -34.46
N TYR A 391 -16.12 -41.02 -35.10
CA TYR A 391 -15.59 -39.67 -34.98
C TYR A 391 -15.74 -39.11 -33.55
N THR A 392 -16.87 -39.36 -32.88
CA THR A 392 -17.06 -38.92 -31.48
C THR A 392 -16.17 -39.71 -30.51
N VAL A 393 -15.98 -41.02 -30.71
CA VAL A 393 -15.06 -41.83 -29.90
C VAL A 393 -13.61 -41.40 -30.08
N VAL A 394 -13.15 -41.19 -31.33
CA VAL A 394 -11.78 -40.70 -31.59
C VAL A 394 -11.60 -39.27 -31.04
N GLY A 395 -12.59 -38.40 -31.19
CA GLY A 395 -12.57 -37.06 -30.61
C GLY A 395 -12.50 -37.07 -29.08
N ALA A 396 -13.25 -37.96 -28.42
CA ALA A 396 -13.20 -38.14 -26.97
C ALA A 396 -11.82 -38.66 -26.50
N ILE A 397 -11.25 -39.64 -27.20
CA ILE A 397 -9.89 -40.15 -26.90
C ILE A 397 -8.84 -39.04 -27.10
N TYR A 398 -8.91 -38.28 -28.19
CA TYR A 398 -7.98 -37.19 -28.46
C TYR A 398 -8.10 -36.06 -27.41
N THR A 399 -9.31 -35.76 -26.96
CA THR A 399 -9.56 -34.80 -25.88
C THR A 399 -9.02 -35.29 -24.54
N ALA A 400 -9.21 -36.57 -24.20
CA ALA A 400 -8.66 -37.19 -22.99
C ALA A 400 -7.12 -37.19 -23.01
N VAL A 401 -6.50 -37.55 -24.14
CA VAL A 401 -5.04 -37.52 -24.31
C VAL A 401 -4.49 -36.09 -24.29
N ALA A 402 -5.22 -35.10 -24.83
CA ALA A 402 -4.85 -33.70 -24.74
C ALA A 402 -4.88 -33.21 -23.28
N LEU A 403 -5.95 -33.53 -22.54
CA LEU A 403 -6.08 -33.24 -21.10
C LEU A 403 -4.99 -33.92 -20.26
N GLN A 404 -4.61 -35.15 -20.62
CA GLN A 404 -3.57 -35.90 -19.93
C GLN A 404 -2.14 -35.43 -20.29
N ARG A 405 -1.93 -34.84 -21.47
CA ARG A 405 -0.68 -34.14 -21.83
C ARG A 405 -0.60 -32.73 -21.25
N SER A 406 -1.73 -32.05 -21.02
CA SER A 406 -1.77 -30.75 -20.35
C SER A 406 -1.66 -30.88 -18.82
N GLY A 407 -0.66 -31.65 -18.34
CA GLY A 407 -0.39 -31.81 -16.90
C GLY A 407 -0.19 -30.47 -16.16
N GLY A 408 0.23 -29.44 -16.89
CA GLY A 408 0.29 -28.05 -16.40
C GLY A 408 -1.02 -27.54 -15.81
N ILE A 409 -2.21 -27.96 -16.27
CA ILE A 409 -3.48 -27.50 -15.69
C ILE A 409 -3.67 -28.02 -14.25
N MET A 410 -3.24 -29.26 -13.97
CA MET A 410 -3.32 -29.82 -12.62
C MET A 410 -2.29 -29.20 -11.68
N ASP A 411 -1.11 -28.84 -12.21
CA ASP A 411 -0.07 -28.16 -11.41
C ASP A 411 -0.38 -26.66 -11.23
N GLU A 412 -1.01 -26.00 -12.20
CA GLU A 412 -1.60 -24.65 -12.05
C GLU A 412 -2.72 -24.65 -11.00
N LEU A 413 -3.62 -25.65 -10.99
CA LEU A 413 -4.63 -25.78 -9.94
C LEU A 413 -4.01 -25.99 -8.56
N ARG A 414 -2.95 -26.81 -8.44
CA ARG A 414 -2.22 -27.00 -7.18
C ARG A 414 -1.50 -25.72 -6.75
N GLN A 415 -0.91 -24.98 -7.68
CA GLN A 415 -0.27 -23.70 -7.39
C GLN A 415 -1.29 -22.64 -6.96
N LEU A 416 -2.48 -22.64 -7.56
CA LEU A 416 -3.60 -21.81 -7.15
C LEU A 416 -4.11 -22.17 -5.75
N ASP A 417 -4.27 -23.45 -5.44
CA ASP A 417 -4.71 -23.95 -4.13
C ASP A 417 -3.67 -23.64 -3.02
N ALA A 418 -2.37 -23.77 -3.32
CA ALA A 418 -1.30 -23.34 -2.44
C ALA A 418 -1.29 -21.82 -2.22
N SER A 419 -1.55 -21.02 -3.26
CA SER A 419 -1.68 -19.56 -3.17
C SER A 419 -2.89 -19.12 -2.35
N ILE A 420 -4.05 -19.77 -2.55
CA ILE A 420 -5.26 -19.54 -1.74
C ILE A 420 -4.99 -19.90 -0.27
N SER A 421 -4.37 -21.06 -0.01
CA SER A 421 -3.99 -21.48 1.34
C SER A 421 -3.02 -20.49 2.01
N HIS A 422 -2.05 -19.97 1.27
CA HIS A 422 -1.13 -18.93 1.75
C HIS A 422 -1.88 -17.64 2.12
N THR A 423 -2.70 -17.09 1.21
CA THR A 423 -3.47 -15.86 1.48
C THR A 423 -4.44 -16.02 2.66
N PHE A 424 -5.03 -17.20 2.86
CA PHE A 424 -5.89 -17.49 3.99
C PHE A 424 -5.12 -17.59 5.32
N SER A 425 -3.90 -18.14 5.31
CA SER A 425 -3.02 -18.14 6.49
C SER A 425 -2.52 -16.74 6.84
N GLU A 426 -2.22 -15.90 5.84
CA GLU A 426 -1.83 -14.50 6.02
C GLU A 426 -2.98 -13.65 6.58
N LEU A 427 -4.20 -13.85 6.07
CA LEU A 427 -5.42 -13.22 6.61
C LEU A 427 -5.64 -13.57 8.08
N LYS A 428 -5.52 -14.86 8.46
CA LYS A 428 -5.61 -15.29 9.87
C LYS A 428 -4.49 -14.73 10.74
N ALA A 429 -3.28 -14.58 10.21
CA ALA A 429 -2.19 -13.95 10.94
C ALA A 429 -2.45 -12.45 11.18
N LYS A 430 -3.05 -11.76 10.20
CA LYS A 430 -3.47 -10.35 10.31
C LYS A 430 -4.66 -10.17 11.26
N GLU A 431 -5.64 -11.07 11.23
CA GLU A 431 -6.76 -11.14 12.19
C GLU A 431 -6.23 -11.26 13.63
N ALA A 432 -5.38 -12.27 13.90
CA ALA A 432 -4.78 -12.47 15.21
C ALA A 432 -3.83 -11.33 15.66
N ALA A 433 -3.25 -10.57 14.73
CA ALA A 433 -2.48 -9.37 15.04
C ALA A 433 -3.39 -8.18 15.38
N MET A 434 -4.50 -8.01 14.66
CA MET A 434 -5.51 -6.99 14.93
C MET A 434 -6.18 -7.21 16.30
N ASP A 435 -6.47 -8.46 16.67
CA ASP A 435 -7.03 -8.80 17.99
C ASP A 435 -6.09 -8.42 19.15
N ARG A 436 -4.77 -8.61 18.97
CA ARG A 436 -3.76 -8.16 19.97
C ARG A 436 -3.74 -6.65 20.10
N VAL A 437 -3.68 -5.92 18.99
CA VAL A 437 -3.72 -4.45 18.99
C VAL A 437 -5.02 -3.92 19.60
N MET A 438 -6.15 -4.59 19.37
CA MET A 438 -7.43 -4.25 19.99
C MET A 438 -7.41 -4.50 21.52
N SER A 439 -6.80 -5.60 21.97
CA SER A 439 -6.62 -5.89 23.40
C SER A 439 -5.71 -4.85 24.08
N GLU A 440 -4.56 -4.54 23.48
CA GLU A 440 -3.62 -3.52 23.96
C GLU A 440 -4.27 -2.13 24.02
N LEU A 441 -5.10 -1.77 23.03
CA LEU A 441 -5.86 -0.52 23.02
C LEU A 441 -6.90 -0.46 24.14
N LEU A 442 -7.62 -1.56 24.41
CA LEU A 442 -8.59 -1.63 25.50
C LEU A 442 -7.91 -1.53 26.87
N GLU A 443 -6.80 -2.24 27.07
CA GLU A 443 -5.99 -2.14 28.30
C GLU A 443 -5.44 -0.72 28.50
N SER A 444 -4.96 -0.07 27.44
CA SER A 444 -4.49 1.32 27.46
C SER A 444 -5.62 2.30 27.82
N MET A 445 -6.82 2.12 27.25
CA MET A 445 -7.98 2.97 27.56
C MET A 445 -8.46 2.81 29.02
N ASP A 446 -8.45 1.60 29.57
CA ASP A 446 -8.82 1.39 30.97
C ASP A 446 -7.73 1.90 31.94
N ALA A 447 -6.44 1.80 31.59
CA ALA A 447 -5.36 2.44 32.34
C ALA A 447 -5.53 3.97 32.38
N GLN A 448 -5.80 4.62 31.23
CA GLN A 448 -6.09 6.06 31.17
C GLN A 448 -7.35 6.44 31.97
N ARG A 449 -8.39 5.60 31.95
CA ARG A 449 -9.61 5.82 32.76
C ARG A 449 -9.30 5.79 34.26
N ILE A 450 -8.47 4.84 34.72
CA ILE A 450 -8.06 4.74 36.13
C ILE A 450 -7.22 5.96 36.53
N GLU A 451 -6.26 6.36 35.69
CA GLU A 451 -5.43 7.55 35.93
C GLU A 451 -6.28 8.83 36.01
N ALA A 452 -7.19 9.04 35.05
CA ALA A 452 -8.09 10.18 35.05
C ALA A 452 -8.99 10.24 36.30
N HIS A 453 -9.47 9.09 36.79
CA HIS A 453 -10.20 9.02 38.05
C HIS A 453 -9.33 9.37 39.26
N GLY A 454 -8.07 8.91 39.30
CA GLY A 454 -7.10 9.26 40.34
C GLY A 454 -6.76 10.76 40.35
N ALA A 455 -6.55 11.36 39.19
CA ALA A 455 -6.32 12.79 39.02
C ALA A 455 -7.53 13.62 39.50
N LEU A 456 -8.75 13.23 39.12
CA LEU A 456 -10.00 13.88 39.59
C LEU A 456 -10.19 13.75 41.10
N GLN A 457 -9.83 12.61 41.70
CA GLN A 457 -9.89 12.43 43.16
C GLN A 457 -8.87 13.31 43.88
N THR A 458 -7.65 13.42 43.35
CA THR A 458 -6.59 14.30 43.87
C THR A 458 -7.02 15.77 43.79
N LEU A 459 -7.61 16.20 42.66
CA LEU A 459 -8.15 17.55 42.48
C LEU A 459 -9.29 17.86 43.48
N ARG A 460 -10.19 16.90 43.73
CA ARG A 460 -11.24 17.05 44.75
C ARG A 460 -10.66 17.20 46.16
N GLN A 461 -9.61 16.44 46.48
CA GLN A 461 -8.92 16.55 47.78
C GLN A 461 -8.16 17.87 47.93
N SER A 462 -7.48 18.36 46.90
CA SER A 462 -6.80 19.66 46.94
C SER A 462 -7.79 20.82 47.06
N SER A 463 -8.90 20.77 46.31
CA SER A 463 -10.01 21.73 46.44
C SER A 463 -10.62 21.70 47.84
N ALA A 464 -10.85 20.52 48.43
CA ALA A 464 -11.36 20.40 49.81
C ALA A 464 -10.38 20.98 50.85
N LYS A 465 -9.06 20.75 50.70
CA LYS A 465 -8.02 21.34 51.55
C LYS A 465 -7.98 22.87 51.43
N TRP A 466 -8.00 23.40 50.20
CA TRP A 466 -8.01 24.84 49.94
C TRP A 466 -9.27 25.52 50.51
N ASN A 467 -10.45 24.95 50.26
CA ASN A 467 -11.73 25.39 50.85
C ASN A 467 -11.77 25.25 52.38
N LYS A 468 -10.88 24.47 53.00
CA LYS A 468 -10.71 24.46 54.45
C LYS A 468 -9.77 25.59 54.88
N SER A 469 -8.56 25.67 54.31
CA SER A 469 -7.59 26.73 54.58
C SER A 469 -8.24 28.11 54.50
N MET A 470 -8.95 28.41 53.41
CA MET A 470 -9.57 29.73 53.24
C MET A 470 -10.69 30.03 54.26
N ARG A 471 -11.31 29.01 54.89
CA ARG A 471 -12.22 29.23 56.03
C ARG A 471 -11.44 29.48 57.31
N ASP A 472 -10.42 28.66 57.58
CA ASP A 472 -9.52 28.83 58.73
C ASP A 472 -8.87 30.24 58.69
N ASP A 473 -8.42 30.71 57.52
CA ASP A 473 -7.85 32.05 57.28
C ASP A 473 -8.88 33.18 57.47
N MET A 474 -10.12 33.00 56.98
CA MET A 474 -11.21 33.96 57.16
C MET A 474 -11.67 34.07 58.61
N GLU A 475 -11.61 32.98 59.38
CA GLU A 475 -11.89 32.97 60.81
C GLU A 475 -10.78 33.71 61.59
N ALA A 476 -9.50 33.44 61.28
CA ALA A 476 -8.37 34.15 61.87
C ALA A 476 -8.41 35.66 61.60
N PHE A 477 -8.65 36.08 60.35
CA PHE A 477 -8.82 37.49 59.98
C PHE A 477 -9.98 38.15 60.74
N ARG A 478 -11.10 37.42 60.90
CA ARG A 478 -12.26 37.91 61.66
C ARG A 478 -11.94 38.09 63.14
N GLU A 479 -11.18 37.19 63.75
CA GLU A 479 -10.76 37.32 65.14
C GLU A 479 -9.81 38.51 65.34
N GLU A 480 -8.83 38.70 64.45
CA GLU A 480 -7.93 39.86 64.48
C GLU A 480 -8.71 41.19 64.32
N PHE A 481 -9.62 41.25 63.35
CA PHE A 481 -10.47 42.41 63.11
C PHE A 481 -11.36 42.74 64.33
N LEU A 482 -11.94 41.73 64.98
CA LEU A 482 -12.72 41.91 66.21
C LEU A 482 -11.86 42.30 67.42
N ALA A 483 -10.59 41.89 67.46
CA ALA A 483 -9.65 42.33 68.49
C ALA A 483 -9.28 43.82 68.32
N GLN A 484 -9.05 44.28 67.09
CA GLN A 484 -8.79 45.70 66.79
C GLN A 484 -10.00 46.62 67.07
N LEU A 485 -11.23 46.09 67.02
CA LEU A 485 -12.45 46.84 67.32
C LEU A 485 -12.82 46.94 68.81
N ARG A 486 -12.09 46.28 69.73
CA ARG A 486 -12.33 46.48 71.16
C ARG A 486 -11.77 47.86 71.58
N PRO A 487 -12.57 48.71 72.25
CA PRO A 487 -12.04 49.96 72.80
C PRO A 487 -10.97 49.65 73.85
N LEU A 488 -9.94 50.50 73.89
CA LEU A 488 -8.95 50.54 74.96
C LEU A 488 -9.59 51.25 76.17
N ASP A 489 -10.07 50.46 77.13
CA ASP A 489 -10.54 50.92 78.44
C ASP A 489 -9.39 51.38 79.36
#